data_AF-A0A081DDQ3-F1
#
_entry.id   AF-A0A081DDQ3-F1
#
_cell.length_a   1.000
_cell.length_b   1.000
_cell.length_c   1.000
_cell.angle_alpha   90.00
_cell.angle_beta   90.00
_cell.angle_gamma   90.00
#
_symmetry.space_group_name_H-M   'P 1'
#
loop_
_entity.id
_entity.type
_entity.pdbx_description
1 polymer ?
#
loop_
_entity_poly.entity_id
_entity_poly.type
_entity_poly.pdbx_seq_one_letter_code
_entity_poly.pdbx_strand_id
1 'polypeptide(L)'
;MSPQDYALLLDSISIEVQSYNKDFLANHDQQVLQDYVMSEEAFLIPAKKLAYALYSPQGAVALNDSTFTNSFNNLPEYKKEYDLNTNNPAMIANYLGYVWEVDALENTTDSREKAFMNRLMSLENNDYLKKKILQSKVMNKLEDNNVSFYENHKDEVDLVFNNTPILATVSQKYDEVKKLLNNPELPVDTELLTFKSEDATQFIDEIIENADGKVIYIDNWATWCGPCKSEFKNASPALHEKFKDDVEFVYLCHQSKEAGYVPSISKFKIAGKHYFLTEDQSRPIFKQINLEGFPTYTIINKNGDIVLSDYIHRPSYAKTTEILTGLINEEI
;
A
#
# COMPACT_ATOMS: atom_id res chain seq x y z
N MET A 1 -7.85 -19.35 13.37
CA MET A 1 -9.10 -19.43 14.17
C MET A 1 -10.25 -19.46 13.17
N SER A 2 -11.42 -20.04 13.44
CA SER A 2 -12.53 -19.87 12.50
C SER A 2 -13.04 -18.41 12.55
N PRO A 3 -13.67 -17.86 11.48
CA PRO A 3 -14.28 -16.54 11.55
C PRO A 3 -15.27 -16.40 12.72
N GLN A 4 -16.04 -17.45 13.01
CA GLN A 4 -17.01 -17.49 14.12
C GLN A 4 -16.32 -17.42 15.49
N ASP A 5 -15.30 -18.25 15.72
CA ASP A 5 -14.55 -18.23 16.98
C ASP A 5 -13.85 -16.89 17.20
N TYR A 6 -13.36 -16.28 16.11
CA TYR A 6 -12.73 -14.95 16.17
C TYR A 6 -13.74 -13.84 16.50
N ALA A 7 -14.94 -13.89 15.91
CA ALA A 7 -16.01 -12.96 16.25
C ALA A 7 -16.40 -13.09 17.74
N LEU A 8 -16.59 -14.31 18.24
CA LEU A 8 -16.91 -14.56 19.65
C LEU A 8 -15.80 -14.08 20.60
N LEU A 9 -14.54 -14.27 20.23
CA LEU A 9 -13.41 -13.74 20.99
C LEU A 9 -13.45 -12.20 21.07
N LEU A 10 -13.69 -11.52 19.95
CA LEU A 10 -13.79 -10.06 19.93
C LEU A 10 -14.95 -9.55 20.77
N ASP A 11 -16.11 -10.22 20.72
CA ASP A 11 -17.28 -9.85 21.53
C ASP A 11 -16.96 -10.01 23.03
N SER A 12 -16.25 -11.08 23.42
CA SER A 12 -15.78 -11.30 24.80
C SER A 12 -14.83 -10.19 25.26
N ILE A 13 -13.85 -9.82 24.44
CA ILE A 13 -12.88 -8.74 24.75
C ILE A 13 -13.61 -7.40 24.89
N SER A 14 -14.60 -7.13 24.02
CA SER A 14 -15.36 -5.88 24.04
C SER A 14 -16.12 -5.68 25.35
N ILE A 15 -16.67 -6.74 25.95
CA ILE A 15 -17.36 -6.66 27.24
C ILE A 15 -16.39 -6.22 28.35
N GLU A 16 -15.18 -6.78 28.36
CA GLU A 16 -14.15 -6.43 29.35
C GLU A 16 -13.70 -4.97 29.17
N VAL A 17 -13.45 -4.55 27.93
CA VAL A 17 -13.08 -3.17 27.59
C VAL A 17 -14.15 -2.18 28.03
N GLN A 18 -15.42 -2.45 27.74
CA GLN A 18 -16.55 -1.60 28.15
C GLN A 18 -16.67 -1.47 29.66
N SER A 19 -16.43 -2.56 30.39
CA SER A 19 -16.42 -2.53 31.86
C SER A 19 -15.31 -1.62 32.39
N TYR A 20 -14.09 -1.76 31.87
CA TYR A 20 -12.96 -0.91 32.25
C TYR A 20 -13.21 0.56 31.91
N ASN A 21 -13.67 0.84 30.70
CA ASN A 21 -13.92 2.19 30.21
C ASN A 21 -14.99 2.92 31.04
N LYS A 22 -16.03 2.20 31.47
CA LYS A 22 -17.05 2.74 32.38
C LYS A 22 -16.43 3.22 33.70
N ASP A 23 -15.57 2.42 34.32
CA ASP A 23 -14.91 2.77 35.58
C ASP A 23 -13.88 3.91 35.38
N PHE A 24 -13.18 3.89 34.25
CA PHE A 24 -12.26 4.95 33.85
C PHE A 24 -12.98 6.30 33.72
N LEU A 25 -14.07 6.36 32.94
CA LEU A 25 -14.83 7.58 32.71
C LEU A 25 -15.57 8.08 33.97
N ALA A 26 -15.87 7.21 34.93
CA ALA A 26 -16.44 7.63 36.21
C ALA A 26 -15.53 8.58 37.01
N ASN A 27 -14.22 8.58 36.71
CA ASN A 27 -13.22 9.42 37.36
C ASN A 27 -12.58 10.47 36.43
N HIS A 28 -13.03 10.55 35.17
CA HIS A 28 -12.47 11.42 34.14
C HIS A 28 -13.58 12.07 33.32
N ASP A 29 -13.86 13.35 33.58
CA ASP A 29 -15.00 14.08 33.00
C ASP A 29 -14.66 14.83 31.70
N GLN A 30 -13.40 14.78 31.25
CA GLN A 30 -12.99 15.51 30.06
C GLN A 30 -13.68 14.96 28.80
N GLN A 31 -14.37 15.84 28.06
CA GLN A 31 -15.10 15.47 26.84
C GLN A 31 -14.23 14.71 25.83
N VAL A 32 -12.97 15.12 25.66
CA VAL A 32 -12.02 14.47 24.74
C VAL A 32 -11.77 12.99 25.07
N LEU A 33 -11.79 12.63 26.36
CA LEU A 33 -11.61 11.24 26.79
C LEU A 33 -12.89 10.43 26.56
N GLN A 34 -14.05 11.04 26.77
CA GLN A 34 -15.34 10.43 26.44
C GLN A 34 -15.44 10.15 24.93
N ASP A 35 -15.10 11.13 24.10
CA ASP A 35 -15.13 10.99 22.64
C ASP A 35 -14.15 9.90 22.15
N TYR A 36 -12.96 9.82 22.75
CA TYR A 36 -11.97 8.78 22.45
C TYR A 36 -12.47 7.38 22.80
N VAL A 37 -13.00 7.20 24.01
CA VAL A 37 -13.56 5.92 24.49
C VAL A 37 -14.75 5.49 23.64
N MET A 38 -15.69 6.40 23.37
CA MET A 38 -16.87 6.10 22.56
C MET A 38 -16.50 5.75 21.11
N SER A 39 -15.46 6.40 20.56
CA SER A 39 -14.91 6.05 19.26
C SER A 39 -14.31 4.64 19.24
N GLU A 40 -13.51 4.29 20.26
CA GLU A 40 -12.90 2.97 20.39
C GLU A 40 -13.98 1.88 20.47
N GLU A 41 -14.95 2.03 21.38
CA GLU A 41 -16.02 1.05 21.57
C GLU A 41 -16.89 0.86 20.33
N ALA A 42 -17.18 1.94 19.59
CA ALA A 42 -18.00 1.87 18.39
C ALA A 42 -17.29 1.14 17.22
N PHE A 43 -15.97 1.31 17.08
CA PHE A 43 -15.27 0.89 15.85
C PHE A 43 -14.19 -0.17 16.05
N LEU A 44 -13.84 -0.55 17.28
CA LEU A 44 -12.85 -1.59 17.56
C LEU A 44 -13.22 -2.93 16.90
N ILE A 45 -14.40 -3.47 17.20
CA ILE A 45 -14.80 -4.78 16.66
C ILE A 45 -14.88 -4.76 15.12
N PRO A 46 -15.60 -3.81 14.47
CA PRO A 46 -15.67 -3.80 13.02
C PRO A 46 -14.29 -3.62 12.35
N ALA A 47 -13.39 -2.80 12.92
CA ALA A 47 -12.06 -2.60 12.39
C ALA A 47 -11.20 -3.88 12.48
N LYS A 48 -11.27 -4.60 13.61
CA LYS A 48 -10.57 -5.89 13.79
C LYS A 48 -11.14 -6.98 12.88
N LYS A 49 -12.46 -7.03 12.69
CA LYS A 49 -13.11 -7.96 11.75
C LYS A 49 -12.68 -7.69 10.31
N LEU A 50 -12.65 -6.43 9.88
CA LEU A 50 -12.14 -6.06 8.55
C LEU A 50 -10.66 -6.46 8.38
N ALA A 51 -9.80 -6.17 9.35
CA ALA A 51 -8.40 -6.57 9.29
C ALA A 51 -8.23 -8.10 9.20
N TYR A 52 -9.00 -8.86 9.99
CA TYR A 52 -8.98 -10.31 9.94
C TYR A 52 -9.39 -10.84 8.55
N ALA A 53 -10.46 -10.28 7.98
CA ALA A 53 -10.91 -10.67 6.64
C ALA A 53 -9.86 -10.41 5.55
N LEU A 54 -9.01 -9.39 5.71
CA LEU A 54 -7.98 -9.04 4.74
C LEU A 54 -6.69 -9.84 4.87
N TYR A 55 -6.27 -10.12 6.11
CA TYR A 55 -4.91 -10.60 6.37
C TYR A 55 -4.85 -12.04 6.92
N SER A 56 -6.00 -12.64 7.26
CA SER A 56 -6.03 -14.04 7.69
C SER A 56 -6.03 -15.00 6.49
N PRO A 57 -5.39 -16.17 6.57
CA PRO A 57 -5.58 -17.24 5.57
C PRO A 57 -7.04 -17.69 5.44
N GLN A 58 -7.90 -17.42 6.43
CA GLN A 58 -9.34 -17.66 6.38
C GLN A 58 -10.15 -16.45 5.88
N GLY A 59 -9.48 -15.43 5.34
CA GLY A 59 -10.10 -14.15 4.95
C GLY A 59 -11.25 -14.29 3.96
N ALA A 60 -11.06 -15.06 2.89
CA ALA A 60 -12.13 -15.33 1.91
C ALA A 60 -13.35 -16.00 2.55
N VAL A 61 -13.15 -16.93 3.48
CA VAL A 61 -14.25 -17.56 4.23
C VAL A 61 -14.95 -16.53 5.12
N ALA A 62 -14.19 -15.63 5.76
CA ALA A 62 -14.75 -14.59 6.62
C ALA A 62 -15.62 -13.59 5.84
N LEU A 63 -15.27 -13.27 4.60
CA LEU A 63 -16.07 -12.39 3.74
C LEU A 63 -17.39 -13.03 3.27
N ASN A 64 -17.43 -14.36 3.15
CA ASN A 64 -18.64 -15.10 2.76
C ASN A 64 -19.52 -15.52 3.94
N ASP A 65 -19.07 -15.25 5.17
CA ASP A 65 -19.82 -15.55 6.39
C ASP A 65 -20.75 -14.38 6.74
N SER A 66 -22.06 -14.62 6.73
CA SER A 66 -23.06 -13.59 7.04
C SER A 66 -23.01 -13.12 8.49
N THR A 67 -22.68 -14.00 9.44
CA THR A 67 -22.54 -13.62 10.86
C THR A 67 -21.38 -12.64 11.03
N PHE A 68 -20.29 -12.87 10.31
CA PHE A 68 -19.13 -12.00 10.33
C PHE A 68 -19.40 -10.65 9.65
N THR A 69 -20.02 -10.67 8.47
CA THR A 69 -20.22 -9.49 7.61
C THR A 69 -21.46 -8.65 7.93
N ASN A 70 -22.46 -9.18 8.65
CA ASN A 70 -23.67 -8.45 9.04
C ASN A 70 -23.38 -7.12 9.75
N SER A 71 -22.28 -7.07 10.51
CA SER A 71 -21.84 -5.86 11.20
C SER A 71 -21.39 -4.74 10.26
N PHE A 72 -20.91 -5.06 9.05
CA PHE A 72 -20.44 -4.08 8.08
C PHE A 72 -21.58 -3.32 7.40
N ASN A 73 -22.78 -3.92 7.37
CA ASN A 73 -23.98 -3.27 6.83
C ASN A 73 -24.69 -2.37 7.85
N ASN A 74 -24.34 -2.49 9.13
CA ASN A 74 -24.95 -1.75 10.24
C ASN A 74 -23.88 -1.04 11.08
N LEU A 75 -22.95 -0.35 10.42
CA LEU A 75 -21.90 0.39 11.13
C LEU A 75 -22.50 1.54 11.95
N PRO A 76 -21.98 1.81 13.16
CA PRO A 76 -22.34 2.99 13.92
C PRO A 76 -22.12 4.27 13.11
N GLU A 77 -22.89 5.33 13.40
CA GLU A 77 -22.66 6.65 12.82
C GLU A 77 -21.23 7.10 13.12
N TYR A 78 -20.48 7.46 12.07
CA TYR A 78 -19.14 7.98 12.20
C TYR A 78 -19.21 9.49 12.39
N LYS A 79 -18.74 9.96 13.54
CA LYS A 79 -18.73 11.38 13.89
C LYS A 79 -17.34 11.99 13.71
N LYS A 80 -17.29 13.30 13.51
CA LYS A 80 -16.02 14.01 13.29
C LYS A 80 -15.08 13.91 14.50
N GLU A 81 -15.63 13.90 15.70
CA GLU A 81 -14.91 13.82 16.98
C GLU A 81 -14.12 12.51 17.08
N TYR A 82 -14.55 11.45 16.39
CA TYR A 82 -13.87 10.16 16.38
C TYR A 82 -12.54 10.18 15.62
N ASP A 83 -12.25 11.23 14.84
CA ASP A 83 -10.93 11.42 14.24
C ASP A 83 -9.81 11.62 15.29
N LEU A 84 -10.16 11.86 16.58
CA LEU A 84 -9.20 11.87 17.69
C LEU A 84 -8.54 10.51 17.94
N ASN A 85 -9.21 9.41 17.61
CA ASN A 85 -8.67 8.07 17.70
C ASN A 85 -8.38 7.56 16.29
N THR A 86 -7.27 7.96 15.67
CA THR A 86 -7.06 7.77 14.22
C THR A 86 -6.94 6.31 13.77
N ASN A 87 -6.70 5.35 14.65
CA ASN A 87 -6.39 3.98 14.24
C ASN A 87 -7.61 3.22 13.71
N ASN A 88 -8.62 2.97 14.54
CA ASN A 88 -9.79 2.19 14.14
C ASN A 88 -10.63 2.88 13.04
N PRO A 89 -10.98 4.16 13.16
CA PRO A 89 -11.78 4.87 12.17
C PRO A 89 -11.08 5.02 10.81
N ALA A 90 -9.74 5.11 10.75
CA ALA A 90 -9.01 5.03 9.48
C ALA A 90 -9.00 3.61 8.90
N MET A 91 -8.85 2.58 9.74
CA MET A 91 -8.99 1.18 9.31
C MET A 91 -10.38 0.92 8.71
N ILE A 92 -11.46 1.42 9.32
CA ILE A 92 -12.81 1.31 8.74
C ILE A 92 -12.85 1.94 7.35
N ALA A 93 -12.45 3.21 7.21
CA ALA A 93 -12.52 3.90 5.93
C ALA A 93 -11.69 3.21 4.83
N ASN A 94 -10.51 2.70 5.18
CA ASN A 94 -9.59 2.06 4.25
C ASN A 94 -10.01 0.64 3.89
N TYR A 95 -10.27 -0.20 4.88
CA TYR A 95 -10.49 -1.63 4.69
C TYR A 95 -11.90 -1.94 4.22
N LEU A 96 -12.90 -1.18 4.64
CA LEU A 96 -14.27 -1.38 4.19
C LEU A 96 -14.39 -1.18 2.68
N GLY A 97 -13.74 -0.14 2.15
CA GLY A 97 -13.69 0.11 0.71
C GLY A 97 -13.06 -1.04 -0.06
N TYR A 98 -11.95 -1.59 0.44
CA TYR A 98 -11.30 -2.75 -0.18
C TYR A 98 -12.19 -3.99 -0.12
N VAL A 99 -12.82 -4.26 1.02
CA VAL A 99 -13.73 -5.42 1.18
C VAL A 99 -14.92 -5.30 0.21
N TRP A 100 -15.48 -4.11 0.02
CA TRP A 100 -16.55 -3.90 -0.96
C TRP A 100 -16.13 -4.19 -2.41
N GLU A 101 -14.88 -3.86 -2.77
CA GLU A 101 -14.35 -4.21 -4.09
C GLU A 101 -14.15 -5.71 -4.30
N VAL A 102 -13.83 -6.44 -3.22
CA VAL A 102 -13.70 -7.90 -3.25
C VAL A 102 -15.07 -8.57 -3.39
N ASP A 103 -16.04 -8.17 -2.56
CA ASP A 103 -17.43 -8.68 -2.59
C ASP A 103 -18.10 -8.46 -3.97
N ALA A 104 -17.81 -7.32 -4.61
CA ALA A 104 -18.33 -7.00 -5.94
C ALA A 104 -17.95 -8.00 -7.05
N LEU A 105 -16.81 -8.70 -6.91
CA LEU A 105 -16.33 -9.67 -7.90
C LEU A 105 -17.13 -10.96 -7.91
N GLU A 106 -17.78 -11.28 -6.80
CA GLU A 106 -18.52 -12.54 -6.65
C GLU A 106 -19.99 -12.37 -7.07
N ASN A 107 -20.48 -11.13 -7.12
CA ASN A 107 -21.93 -10.84 -7.16
C ASN A 107 -22.39 -9.88 -8.28
N THR A 108 -21.50 -9.33 -9.13
CA THR A 108 -21.89 -8.39 -10.21
C THR A 108 -21.08 -8.56 -11.50
N THR A 109 -21.63 -8.11 -12.64
CA THR A 109 -20.88 -7.96 -13.92
C THR A 109 -20.15 -6.62 -14.03
N ASP A 110 -20.26 -5.77 -13.02
CA ASP A 110 -19.68 -4.43 -13.01
C ASP A 110 -18.17 -4.50 -12.74
N SER A 111 -17.43 -3.47 -13.15
CA SER A 111 -16.05 -3.32 -12.71
C SER A 111 -15.99 -3.12 -11.19
N ARG A 112 -14.89 -3.55 -10.55
CA ARG A 112 -14.67 -3.34 -9.10
C ARG A 112 -14.93 -1.89 -8.68
N GLU A 113 -14.44 -0.94 -9.48
CA GLU A 113 -14.60 0.49 -9.22
C GLU A 113 -16.06 0.94 -9.24
N LYS A 114 -16.84 0.47 -10.23
CA LYS A 114 -18.27 0.81 -10.34
C LYS A 114 -19.07 0.23 -9.17
N ALA A 115 -18.80 -1.01 -8.78
CA ALA A 115 -19.48 -1.64 -7.65
C ALA A 115 -19.12 -0.96 -6.31
N PHE A 116 -17.85 -0.58 -6.12
CA PHE A 116 -17.42 0.26 -5.00
C PHE A 116 -18.22 1.56 -4.93
N MET A 117 -18.32 2.29 -6.06
CA MET A 117 -19.05 3.56 -6.09
C MET A 117 -20.53 3.38 -5.83
N ASN A 118 -21.19 2.37 -6.40
CA ASN A 118 -22.59 2.08 -6.13
C ASN A 118 -22.86 1.89 -4.63
N ARG A 119 -22.02 1.09 -3.95
CA ARG A 119 -22.17 0.82 -2.52
C ARG A 119 -21.83 2.03 -1.64
N LEU A 120 -20.82 2.80 -2.03
CA LEU A 120 -20.50 4.05 -1.36
C LEU A 120 -21.67 5.04 -1.44
N MET A 121 -22.28 5.18 -2.63
CA MET A 121 -23.37 6.11 -2.85
C MET A 121 -24.67 5.66 -2.16
N SER A 122 -24.88 4.36 -1.98
CA SER A 122 -26.02 3.82 -1.22
C SER A 122 -25.86 3.92 0.31
N LEU A 123 -24.72 4.39 0.82
CA LEU A 123 -24.53 4.55 2.27
C LEU A 123 -25.39 5.71 2.78
N GLU A 124 -26.51 5.38 3.43
CA GLU A 124 -27.38 6.34 4.10
C GLU A 124 -26.96 6.58 5.56
N ASN A 125 -27.30 7.75 6.11
CA ASN A 125 -27.12 8.08 7.53
C ASN A 125 -25.67 7.98 8.07
N ASN A 126 -24.65 8.07 7.18
CA ASN A 126 -23.24 8.04 7.58
C ASN A 126 -22.38 8.89 6.61
N ASP A 127 -22.79 10.14 6.40
CA ASP A 127 -22.21 11.04 5.40
C ASP A 127 -20.75 11.42 5.66
N TYR A 128 -20.30 11.39 6.91
CA TYR A 128 -18.90 11.63 7.23
C TYR A 128 -18.05 10.41 6.88
N LEU A 129 -18.49 9.19 7.22
CA LEU A 129 -17.83 7.96 6.80
C LEU A 129 -17.75 7.86 5.27
N LYS A 130 -18.83 8.19 4.56
CA LYS A 130 -18.86 8.24 3.09
C LYS A 130 -17.73 9.12 2.54
N LYS A 131 -17.56 10.33 3.10
CA LYS A 131 -16.47 11.23 2.71
C LYS A 131 -15.11 10.63 3.01
N LYS A 132 -14.92 9.99 4.17
CA LYS A 132 -13.62 9.41 4.56
C LYS A 132 -13.22 8.23 3.68
N ILE A 133 -14.17 7.34 3.35
CA ILE A 133 -13.95 6.22 2.42
C ILE A 133 -13.57 6.76 1.04
N LEU A 134 -14.35 7.70 0.49
CA LEU A 134 -14.06 8.26 -0.82
C LEU A 134 -12.73 9.02 -0.84
N GLN A 135 -12.43 9.77 0.23
CA GLN A 135 -11.22 10.56 0.34
C GLN A 135 -10.01 9.62 0.31
N SER A 136 -10.02 8.57 1.13
CA SER A 136 -8.97 7.56 1.13
C SER A 136 -8.81 6.94 -0.25
N LYS A 137 -9.91 6.54 -0.89
CA LYS A 137 -9.88 5.92 -2.22
C LYS A 137 -9.23 6.83 -3.26
N VAL A 138 -9.70 8.08 -3.38
CA VAL A 138 -9.18 9.04 -4.36
C VAL A 138 -7.72 9.38 -4.06
N MET A 139 -7.39 9.70 -2.80
CA MET A 139 -6.04 10.09 -2.42
C MET A 139 -5.04 8.96 -2.64
N ASN A 140 -5.37 7.72 -2.29
CA ASN A 140 -4.50 6.56 -2.54
C ASN A 140 -4.22 6.38 -4.04
N LYS A 141 -5.24 6.50 -4.90
CA LYS A 141 -5.05 6.41 -6.36
C LYS A 141 -4.14 7.52 -6.88
N LEU A 142 -4.35 8.76 -6.42
CA LEU A 142 -3.49 9.89 -6.79
C LEU A 142 -2.05 9.72 -6.27
N GLU A 143 -1.87 9.17 -5.07
CA GLU A 143 -0.54 8.88 -4.50
C GLU A 143 0.23 7.80 -5.25
N ASP A 144 -0.49 6.92 -5.95
CA ASP A 144 0.03 5.91 -6.89
C ASP A 144 0.24 6.47 -8.30
N ASN A 145 0.13 7.80 -8.46
CA ASN A 145 0.18 8.52 -9.73
C ASN A 145 -0.88 8.02 -10.73
N ASN A 146 -2.05 7.63 -10.24
CA ASN A 146 -3.18 7.20 -11.05
C ASN A 146 -4.35 8.17 -10.92
N VAL A 147 -4.63 8.91 -11.99
CA VAL A 147 -5.73 9.87 -12.07
C VAL A 147 -7.06 9.27 -12.53
N SER A 148 -7.07 8.03 -13.06
CA SER A 148 -8.23 7.47 -13.75
C SER A 148 -9.46 7.39 -12.86
N PHE A 149 -9.28 7.03 -11.58
CA PHE A 149 -10.39 6.93 -10.64
C PHE A 149 -11.07 8.29 -10.43
N TYR A 150 -10.28 9.35 -10.25
CA TYR A 150 -10.81 10.71 -10.08
C TYR A 150 -11.49 11.20 -11.37
N GLU A 151 -10.87 10.97 -12.53
CA GLU A 151 -11.44 11.39 -13.83
C GLU A 151 -12.75 10.66 -14.15
N ASN A 152 -12.82 9.35 -13.85
CA ASN A 152 -14.00 8.53 -14.11
C ASN A 152 -15.17 8.82 -13.16
N HIS A 153 -14.90 9.35 -11.97
CA HIS A 153 -15.90 9.58 -10.91
C HIS A 153 -15.93 11.04 -10.44
N LYS A 154 -15.56 11.97 -11.32
CA LYS A 154 -15.42 13.38 -10.95
C LYS A 154 -16.73 13.96 -10.41
N ASP A 155 -17.84 13.64 -11.05
CA ASP A 155 -19.16 14.16 -10.66
C ASP A 155 -19.57 13.65 -9.27
N GLU A 156 -19.35 12.37 -8.96
CA GLU A 156 -19.61 11.79 -7.65
C GLU A 156 -18.66 12.36 -6.58
N VAL A 157 -17.39 12.56 -6.91
CA VAL A 157 -16.39 13.18 -6.03
C VAL A 157 -16.78 14.63 -5.69
N ASP A 158 -17.15 15.42 -6.69
CA ASP A 158 -17.60 16.80 -6.51
C ASP A 158 -18.88 16.84 -5.67
N LEU A 159 -19.81 15.92 -5.91
CA LEU A 159 -21.06 15.80 -5.15
C LEU A 159 -20.80 15.47 -3.67
N VAL A 160 -19.99 14.44 -3.38
CA VAL A 160 -19.74 13.97 -2.01
C VAL A 160 -18.91 14.97 -1.21
N PHE A 161 -17.96 15.67 -1.85
CA PHE A 161 -17.11 16.67 -1.19
C PHE A 161 -17.60 18.11 -1.32
N ASN A 162 -18.79 18.32 -1.88
CA ASN A 162 -19.35 19.65 -2.04
C ASN A 162 -19.36 20.42 -0.70
N ASN A 163 -18.95 21.70 -0.76
CA ASN A 163 -18.81 22.58 0.41
C ASN A 163 -17.86 22.05 1.52
N THR A 164 -16.90 21.18 1.18
CA THR A 164 -15.87 20.72 2.14
C THR A 164 -14.46 21.15 1.71
N PRO A 165 -13.52 21.34 2.66
CA PRO A 165 -12.11 21.59 2.33
C PRO A 165 -11.45 20.42 1.59
N ILE A 166 -12.01 19.20 1.69
CA ILE A 166 -11.48 17.98 1.06
C ILE A 166 -11.46 18.13 -0.46
N LEU A 167 -12.49 18.77 -1.06
CA LEU A 167 -12.57 18.94 -2.50
C LEU A 167 -11.37 19.73 -3.04
N ALA A 168 -10.99 20.82 -2.37
CA ALA A 168 -9.84 21.62 -2.74
C ALA A 168 -8.53 20.82 -2.63
N THR A 169 -8.34 20.07 -1.54
CA THR A 169 -7.17 19.20 -1.35
C THR A 169 -7.07 18.12 -2.43
N VAL A 170 -8.18 17.46 -2.76
CA VAL A 170 -8.23 16.42 -3.80
C VAL A 170 -7.94 17.02 -5.18
N SER A 171 -8.53 18.19 -5.49
CA SER A 171 -8.35 18.86 -6.78
C SER A 171 -6.91 19.31 -6.97
N GLN A 172 -6.32 19.95 -5.95
CA GLN A 172 -4.91 20.32 -5.95
C GLN A 172 -4.02 19.09 -6.15
N LYS A 173 -4.31 18.00 -5.43
CA LYS A 173 -3.51 16.77 -5.57
C LYS A 173 -3.62 16.18 -6.97
N TYR A 174 -4.81 16.18 -7.55
CA TYR A 174 -5.03 15.75 -8.93
C TYR A 174 -4.20 16.59 -9.91
N ASP A 175 -4.22 17.92 -9.78
CA ASP A 175 -3.46 18.81 -10.67
C ASP A 175 -1.94 18.59 -10.55
N GLU A 176 -1.44 18.40 -9.32
CA GLU A 176 -0.04 18.04 -9.07
C GLU A 176 0.35 16.74 -9.77
N VAL A 177 -0.48 15.70 -9.63
CA VAL A 177 -0.24 14.40 -10.26
C VAL A 177 -0.34 14.51 -11.77
N LYS A 178 -1.35 15.21 -12.32
CA LYS A 178 -1.52 15.40 -13.75
C LYS A 178 -0.32 16.12 -14.38
N LYS A 179 0.21 17.13 -13.70
CA LYS A 179 1.44 17.81 -14.11
C LYS A 179 2.64 16.86 -14.15
N LEU A 180 2.81 16.04 -13.11
CA LEU A 180 3.88 15.03 -13.04
C LEU A 180 3.74 13.97 -14.14
N LEU A 181 2.51 13.49 -14.41
CA LEU A 181 2.24 12.52 -15.48
C LEU A 181 2.61 13.07 -16.86
N ASN A 182 2.32 14.36 -17.11
CA ASN A 182 2.58 14.99 -18.41
C ASN A 182 4.06 15.34 -18.62
N ASN A 183 4.81 15.58 -17.55
CA ASN A 183 6.21 16.01 -17.64
C ASN A 183 7.05 15.41 -16.49
N PRO A 184 7.32 14.10 -16.51
CA PRO A 184 8.23 13.49 -15.55
C PRO A 184 9.67 13.92 -15.84
N GLU A 185 10.38 14.35 -14.80
CA GLU A 185 11.80 14.68 -14.85
C GLU A 185 12.60 13.57 -14.17
N LEU A 186 13.47 12.88 -14.93
CA LEU A 186 14.31 11.80 -14.41
C LEU A 186 15.69 12.34 -13.96
N PRO A 187 16.30 11.75 -12.92
CA PRO A 187 17.71 11.96 -12.62
C PRO A 187 18.63 11.68 -13.81
N VAL A 188 19.82 12.30 -13.81
CA VAL A 188 20.82 12.14 -14.91
C VAL A 188 21.27 10.70 -15.06
N ASP A 189 21.46 9.99 -13.94
CA ASP A 189 21.98 8.62 -13.90
C ASP A 189 20.85 7.57 -13.92
N THR A 190 19.69 7.91 -14.51
CA THR A 190 18.54 7.00 -14.64
C THR A 190 18.49 6.37 -16.02
N GLU A 191 18.46 5.06 -16.07
CA GLU A 191 18.27 4.28 -17.30
C GLU A 191 16.96 3.51 -17.25
N LEU A 192 16.06 3.76 -18.21
CA LEU A 192 14.86 2.96 -18.41
C LEU A 192 15.17 1.84 -19.39
N LEU A 193 15.15 0.59 -18.92
CA LEU A 193 15.59 -0.57 -19.67
C LEU A 193 14.44 -1.56 -19.90
N THR A 194 14.63 -2.39 -20.92
CA THR A 194 13.77 -3.54 -21.24
C THR A 194 14.66 -4.77 -21.36
N PHE A 195 14.15 -5.93 -20.95
CA PHE A 195 14.84 -7.20 -21.17
C PHE A 195 14.91 -7.54 -22.66
N LYS A 196 16.05 -8.08 -23.09
CA LYS A 196 16.23 -8.61 -24.44
C LYS A 196 15.59 -9.98 -24.59
N SER A 197 15.65 -10.79 -23.54
CA SER A 197 14.96 -12.09 -23.52
C SER A 197 13.45 -11.88 -23.44
N GLU A 198 12.69 -12.74 -24.12
CA GLU A 198 11.24 -12.86 -23.92
C GLU A 198 10.92 -13.84 -22.78
N ASP A 199 11.88 -14.66 -22.36
CA ASP A 199 11.76 -15.62 -21.28
C ASP A 199 12.14 -14.97 -19.95
N ALA A 200 11.12 -14.64 -19.15
CA ALA A 200 11.30 -14.01 -17.85
C ALA A 200 12.09 -14.84 -16.84
N THR A 201 12.31 -16.14 -17.09
CA THR A 201 13.24 -16.94 -16.26
C THR A 201 14.70 -16.57 -16.48
N GLN A 202 15.05 -15.84 -17.54
CA GLN A 202 16.42 -15.44 -17.86
C GLN A 202 16.75 -14.01 -17.44
N PHE A 203 15.79 -13.28 -16.86
CA PHE A 203 15.95 -11.84 -16.57
C PHE A 203 16.99 -11.56 -15.49
N ILE A 204 17.08 -12.40 -14.45
CA ILE A 204 18.13 -12.26 -13.43
C ILE A 204 19.51 -12.50 -14.06
N ASP A 205 19.64 -13.52 -14.92
CA ASP A 205 20.89 -13.80 -15.63
C ASP A 205 21.28 -12.63 -16.54
N GLU A 206 20.31 -12.03 -17.25
CA GLU A 206 20.56 -10.84 -18.08
C GLU A 206 20.99 -9.62 -17.24
N ILE A 207 20.44 -9.43 -16.04
CA ILE A 207 20.90 -8.39 -15.09
C ILE A 207 22.35 -8.66 -14.67
N ILE A 208 22.69 -9.91 -14.36
CA ILE A 208 24.05 -10.32 -13.95
C ILE A 208 25.05 -10.05 -15.08
N GLU A 209 24.72 -10.45 -16.31
CA GLU A 209 25.56 -10.23 -17.48
C GLU A 209 25.80 -8.74 -17.76
N ASN A 210 24.79 -7.89 -17.56
CA ASN A 210 24.88 -6.44 -17.78
C ASN A 210 25.55 -5.66 -16.63
N ALA A 211 25.91 -6.31 -15.52
CA ALA A 211 26.54 -5.66 -14.36
C ALA A 211 28.07 -5.64 -14.43
N ASP A 212 28.68 -6.26 -15.45
CA ASP A 212 30.12 -6.26 -15.70
C ASP A 212 30.98 -6.64 -14.47
N GLY A 213 30.51 -7.61 -13.68
CA GLY A 213 31.19 -8.10 -12.48
C GLY A 213 31.10 -7.18 -11.25
N LYS A 214 30.20 -6.18 -11.26
CA LYS A 214 29.85 -5.40 -10.06
C LYS A 214 28.92 -6.20 -9.13
N VAL A 215 28.90 -5.81 -7.86
CA VAL A 215 27.84 -6.23 -6.93
C VAL A 215 26.51 -5.64 -7.41
N ILE A 216 25.41 -6.37 -7.30
CA ILE A 216 24.09 -5.92 -7.76
C ILE A 216 23.17 -5.77 -6.57
N TYR A 217 22.49 -4.64 -6.48
CA TYR A 217 21.45 -4.37 -5.50
C TYR A 217 20.12 -4.17 -6.22
N ILE A 218 19.24 -5.17 -6.15
CA ILE A 218 17.93 -5.16 -6.79
C ILE A 218 16.87 -4.75 -5.75
N ASP A 219 16.18 -3.63 -6.00
CA ASP A 219 14.99 -3.21 -5.26
C ASP A 219 13.74 -3.66 -6.04
N ASN A 220 13.05 -4.67 -5.53
CA ASN A 220 11.78 -5.13 -6.07
C ASN A 220 10.67 -4.33 -5.41
N TRP A 221 9.95 -3.54 -6.19
CA TRP A 221 8.98 -2.56 -5.69
C TRP A 221 7.71 -2.50 -6.55
N ALA A 222 6.73 -1.74 -6.06
CA ALA A 222 5.52 -1.42 -6.80
C ALA A 222 5.11 0.05 -6.58
N THR A 223 4.43 0.63 -7.56
CA THR A 223 3.93 2.02 -7.52
C THR A 223 2.99 2.30 -6.34
N TRP A 224 2.34 1.26 -5.80
CA TRP A 224 1.45 1.33 -4.62
C TRP A 224 2.14 0.96 -3.30
N CYS A 225 3.40 0.54 -3.34
CA CYS A 225 4.14 0.09 -2.15
C CYS A 225 4.56 1.28 -1.26
N GLY A 226 3.79 1.53 -0.19
CA GLY A 226 4.08 2.56 0.80
C GLY A 226 5.49 2.48 1.42
N PRO A 227 5.93 1.32 1.94
CA PRO A 227 7.27 1.19 2.51
C PRO A 227 8.39 1.44 1.48
N CYS A 228 8.24 1.00 0.23
CA CYS A 228 9.19 1.29 -0.84
C CYS A 228 9.36 2.81 -1.05
N LYS A 229 8.22 3.54 -1.15
CA LYS A 229 8.21 5.01 -1.25
C LYS A 229 8.92 5.69 -0.07
N SER A 230 8.82 5.12 1.13
CA SER A 230 9.51 5.62 2.32
C SER A 230 11.03 5.46 2.19
N GLU A 231 11.51 4.31 1.72
CA GLU A 231 12.94 4.08 1.49
C GLU A 231 13.49 5.00 0.39
N PHE A 232 12.77 5.16 -0.71
CA PHE A 232 13.16 6.10 -1.78
C PHE A 232 13.28 7.54 -1.29
N LYS A 233 12.37 7.98 -0.42
CA LYS A 233 12.40 9.34 0.12
C LYS A 233 13.53 9.56 1.11
N ASN A 234 13.84 8.55 1.94
CA ASN A 234 14.61 8.76 3.17
C ASN A 234 16.02 8.15 3.14
N ALA A 235 16.28 7.13 2.31
CA ALA A 235 17.51 6.34 2.41
C ALA A 235 18.13 5.93 1.07
N SER A 236 17.34 5.55 0.05
CA SER A 236 17.89 5.07 -1.23
C SER A 236 18.86 6.06 -1.90
N PRO A 237 18.62 7.39 -1.92
CA PRO A 237 19.54 8.33 -2.56
C PRO A 237 20.93 8.33 -1.91
N ALA A 238 21.01 8.21 -0.58
CA ALA A 238 22.27 8.20 0.14
C ALA A 238 23.04 6.88 -0.06
N LEU A 239 22.33 5.76 -0.13
CA LEU A 239 22.95 4.46 -0.43
C LEU A 239 23.48 4.42 -1.87
N HIS A 240 22.68 4.89 -2.83
CA HIS A 240 23.05 4.97 -4.23
C HIS A 240 24.30 5.85 -4.40
N GLU A 241 24.30 7.09 -3.90
CA GLU A 241 25.43 8.00 -4.05
C GLU A 241 26.73 7.43 -3.45
N LYS A 242 26.62 6.66 -2.36
CA LYS A 242 27.77 6.04 -1.71
C LYS A 242 28.42 4.93 -2.54
N PHE A 243 27.64 4.20 -3.33
CA PHE A 243 28.08 2.94 -3.96
C PHE A 243 27.90 2.88 -5.48
N LYS A 244 27.40 3.92 -6.15
CA LYS A 244 27.09 3.92 -7.58
C LYS A 244 28.25 3.52 -8.51
N ASP A 245 29.50 3.71 -8.07
CA ASP A 245 30.67 3.33 -8.87
C ASP A 245 30.96 1.81 -8.79
N ASP A 246 30.66 1.17 -7.65
CA ASP A 246 31.01 -0.22 -7.35
C ASP A 246 29.81 -1.19 -7.35
N VAL A 247 28.59 -0.67 -7.23
CA VAL A 247 27.33 -1.41 -7.14
C VAL A 247 26.40 -1.00 -8.27
N GLU A 248 25.84 -1.98 -8.96
CA GLU A 248 24.76 -1.79 -9.91
C GLU A 248 23.42 -1.76 -9.18
N PHE A 249 22.76 -0.58 -9.18
CA PHE A 249 21.44 -0.42 -8.58
C PHE A 249 20.35 -0.68 -9.61
N VAL A 250 19.59 -1.76 -9.40
CA VAL A 250 18.52 -2.19 -10.30
C VAL A 250 17.17 -2.09 -9.58
N TYR A 251 16.17 -1.56 -10.25
CA TYR A 251 14.83 -1.39 -9.70
C TYR A 251 13.82 -2.12 -10.58
N LEU A 252 13.22 -3.18 -10.04
CA LEU A 252 12.19 -3.95 -10.73
C LEU A 252 10.81 -3.51 -10.24
N CYS A 253 10.05 -2.85 -11.11
CA CYS A 253 8.69 -2.42 -10.81
C CYS A 253 7.70 -3.51 -11.23
N HIS A 254 7.05 -4.12 -10.24
CA HIS A 254 6.09 -5.20 -10.41
C HIS A 254 4.66 -4.72 -10.16
N GLN A 255 3.69 -5.52 -10.64
CA GLN A 255 2.27 -5.45 -10.29
C GLN A 255 1.70 -4.02 -10.27
N SER A 256 2.13 -3.21 -11.23
CA SER A 256 1.87 -1.76 -11.28
C SER A 256 1.19 -1.40 -12.59
N LYS A 257 0.57 -0.21 -12.64
CA LYS A 257 0.13 0.36 -13.91
C LYS A 257 1.30 1.12 -14.53
N GLU A 258 1.56 0.86 -15.80
CA GLU A 258 2.67 1.47 -16.54
C GLU A 258 2.61 3.00 -16.50
N ALA A 259 1.41 3.58 -16.57
CA ALA A 259 1.21 5.04 -16.47
C ALA A 259 1.77 5.65 -15.17
N GLY A 260 1.86 4.89 -14.08
CA GLY A 260 2.41 5.35 -12.79
C GLY A 260 3.90 5.11 -12.61
N TYR A 261 4.54 4.32 -13.49
CA TYR A 261 5.92 3.85 -13.33
C TYR A 261 6.96 4.98 -13.44
N VAL A 262 7.11 5.58 -14.63
CA VAL A 262 8.07 6.68 -14.86
C VAL A 262 7.79 7.89 -13.96
N PRO A 263 6.53 8.31 -13.74
CA PRO A 263 6.19 9.35 -12.77
C PRO A 263 6.65 9.05 -11.34
N SER A 264 6.61 7.79 -10.92
CA SER A 264 7.09 7.40 -9.59
C SER A 264 8.61 7.53 -9.49
N ILE A 265 9.36 7.10 -10.52
CA ILE A 265 10.82 7.28 -10.59
C ILE A 265 11.17 8.77 -10.51
N SER A 266 10.47 9.60 -11.28
CA SER A 266 10.65 11.06 -11.29
C SER A 266 10.37 11.69 -9.93
N LYS A 267 9.21 11.40 -9.34
CA LYS A 267 8.77 11.95 -8.05
C LYS A 267 9.75 11.69 -6.93
N PHE A 268 10.32 10.49 -6.90
CA PHE A 268 11.26 10.08 -5.86
C PHE A 268 12.73 10.23 -6.27
N LYS A 269 13.01 10.71 -7.48
CA LYS A 269 14.35 10.91 -8.03
C LYS A 269 15.24 9.67 -7.89
N ILE A 270 14.70 8.52 -8.27
CA ILE A 270 15.39 7.24 -8.15
C ILE A 270 16.34 7.11 -9.34
N ALA A 271 17.65 7.10 -9.07
CA ALA A 271 18.70 6.89 -10.06
C ALA A 271 19.06 5.40 -10.17
N GLY A 272 19.68 4.98 -11.26
CA GLY A 272 20.04 3.59 -11.54
C GLY A 272 19.28 3.00 -12.73
N LYS A 273 19.29 1.67 -12.82
CA LYS A 273 18.67 0.91 -13.91
C LYS A 273 17.27 0.48 -13.52
N HIS A 274 16.26 0.80 -14.32
CA HIS A 274 14.87 0.53 -14.01
C HIS A 274 14.20 -0.33 -15.06
N TYR A 275 13.47 -1.35 -14.61
CA TYR A 275 12.63 -2.20 -15.45
C TYR A 275 11.19 -2.18 -14.97
N PHE A 276 10.26 -2.12 -15.92
CA PHE A 276 8.84 -2.33 -15.67
C PHE A 276 8.46 -3.74 -16.11
N LEU A 277 7.85 -4.51 -15.21
CA LEU A 277 7.46 -5.88 -15.47
C LEU A 277 5.94 -6.02 -15.56
N THR A 278 5.47 -6.74 -16.57
CA THR A 278 4.09 -7.21 -16.63
C THR A 278 3.83 -8.24 -15.52
N GLU A 279 2.55 -8.57 -15.30
CA GLU A 279 2.17 -9.61 -14.34
C GLU A 279 2.81 -10.97 -14.70
N ASP A 280 2.82 -11.32 -15.98
CA ASP A 280 3.38 -12.59 -16.45
C ASP A 280 4.91 -12.63 -16.33
N GLN A 281 5.58 -11.50 -16.56
CA GLN A 281 7.02 -11.36 -16.33
C GLN A 281 7.39 -11.36 -14.84
N SER A 282 6.51 -10.88 -13.96
CA SER A 282 6.78 -10.81 -12.52
C SER A 282 6.78 -12.20 -11.87
N ARG A 283 5.91 -13.12 -12.31
CA ARG A 283 5.71 -14.44 -11.67
C ARG A 283 6.98 -15.31 -11.66
N PRO A 284 7.77 -15.44 -12.74
CA PRO A 284 9.04 -16.18 -12.72
C PRO A 284 10.04 -15.59 -11.73
N ILE A 285 10.21 -14.26 -11.73
CA ILE A 285 11.10 -13.57 -10.80
C ILE A 285 10.72 -13.90 -9.36
N PHE A 286 9.43 -13.82 -9.00
CA PHE A 286 8.99 -14.11 -7.64
C PHE A 286 9.43 -15.50 -7.16
N LYS A 287 9.41 -16.49 -8.06
CA LYS A 287 9.86 -17.85 -7.74
C LYS A 287 11.38 -17.96 -7.62
N GLN A 288 12.13 -17.27 -8.49
CA GLN A 288 13.59 -17.34 -8.51
C GLN A 288 14.23 -16.72 -7.27
N ILE A 289 13.67 -15.61 -6.78
CA ILE A 289 14.21 -14.88 -5.63
C ILE A 289 13.38 -15.05 -4.34
N ASN A 290 12.43 -15.99 -4.33
CA ASN A 290 11.46 -16.22 -3.26
C ASN A 290 10.80 -14.91 -2.75
N LEU A 291 10.30 -14.10 -3.68
CA LEU A 291 9.67 -12.83 -3.35
C LEU A 291 8.27 -13.08 -2.76
N GLU A 292 8.09 -12.70 -1.48
CA GLU A 292 6.82 -12.86 -0.76
C GLU A 292 6.03 -11.54 -0.64
N GLY A 293 6.68 -10.41 -0.89
CA GLY A 293 6.04 -9.10 -0.83
C GLY A 293 6.99 -7.95 -1.17
N PHE A 294 6.45 -6.73 -1.18
CA PHE A 294 7.22 -5.53 -1.46
C PHE A 294 7.39 -4.65 -0.21
N PRO A 295 8.58 -4.03 -0.02
CA PRO A 295 9.78 -4.24 -0.82
C PRO A 295 10.47 -5.59 -0.51
N THR A 296 11.18 -6.11 -1.51
CA THR A 296 12.18 -7.18 -1.32
C THR A 296 13.47 -6.75 -2.00
N TYR A 297 14.59 -6.87 -1.30
CA TYR A 297 15.91 -6.49 -1.74
C TYR A 297 16.74 -7.72 -2.03
N THR A 298 17.20 -7.86 -3.27
CA THR A 298 18.05 -8.98 -3.69
C THR A 298 19.47 -8.46 -3.90
N ILE A 299 20.44 -9.09 -3.24
CA ILE A 299 21.87 -8.75 -3.35
C ILE A 299 22.58 -9.89 -4.05
N ILE A 300 23.29 -9.56 -5.14
CA ILE A 300 24.06 -10.52 -5.94
C ILE A 300 25.53 -10.12 -5.86
N ASN A 301 26.42 -11.07 -5.58
CA ASN A 301 27.86 -10.83 -5.52
C ASN A 301 28.47 -10.68 -6.94
N LYS A 302 29.78 -10.42 -7.00
CA LYS A 302 30.52 -10.27 -8.25
C LYS A 302 30.57 -11.54 -9.12
N ASN A 303 30.33 -12.71 -8.53
CA ASN A 303 30.30 -14.01 -9.21
C ASN A 303 28.92 -14.34 -9.81
N GLY A 304 27.90 -13.50 -9.56
CA GLY A 304 26.54 -13.75 -9.99
C GLY A 304 25.71 -14.59 -9.01
N ASP A 305 26.21 -14.89 -7.82
CA ASP A 305 25.46 -15.63 -6.81
C ASP A 305 24.53 -14.71 -6.03
N ILE A 306 23.27 -15.10 -5.88
CA ILE A 306 22.32 -14.43 -4.97
C ILE A 306 22.77 -14.71 -3.53
N VAL A 307 23.23 -13.67 -2.84
CA VAL A 307 23.69 -13.74 -1.45
C VAL A 307 22.51 -13.60 -0.48
N LEU A 308 21.59 -12.69 -0.80
CA LEU A 308 20.42 -12.37 0.04
C LEU A 308 19.22 -12.00 -0.85
N SER A 309 18.03 -12.32 -0.36
CA SER A 309 16.76 -11.86 -0.93
C SER A 309 15.71 -11.76 0.19
N ASP A 310 15.52 -10.55 0.74
CA ASP A 310 14.62 -10.32 1.87
C ASP A 310 14.17 -8.86 1.99
N TYR A 311 13.27 -8.57 2.93
CA TYR A 311 12.80 -7.21 3.23
C TYR A 311 13.67 -6.47 4.28
N ILE A 312 14.63 -7.17 4.90
CA ILE A 312 15.42 -6.68 6.03
C ILE A 312 16.53 -5.75 5.53
N HIS A 313 17.22 -6.14 4.45
CA HIS A 313 18.37 -5.44 3.88
C HIS A 313 17.99 -4.26 2.98
N ARG A 314 17.04 -3.47 3.47
CA ARG A 314 16.58 -2.21 2.89
C ARG A 314 17.63 -1.10 3.01
N PRO A 315 17.53 -0.01 2.24
CA PRO A 315 18.51 1.07 2.26
C PRO A 315 18.70 1.75 3.62
N SER A 316 17.63 1.89 4.41
CA SER A 316 17.67 2.48 5.75
C SER A 316 18.32 1.59 6.81
N TYR A 317 18.60 0.31 6.51
CA TYR A 317 19.23 -0.60 7.46
C TYR A 317 20.75 -0.54 7.35
N ALA A 318 21.41 -0.15 8.45
CA ALA A 318 22.87 0.04 8.47
C ALA A 318 23.66 -1.20 8.00
N LYS A 319 23.17 -2.40 8.31
CA LYS A 319 23.83 -3.65 7.92
C LYS A 319 23.91 -3.83 6.40
N THR A 320 22.98 -3.26 5.63
CA THR A 320 23.01 -3.26 4.17
C THR A 320 24.30 -2.64 3.65
N THR A 321 24.71 -1.50 4.22
CA THR A 321 25.99 -0.84 3.87
C THR A 321 27.20 -1.71 4.20
N GLU A 322 27.19 -2.41 5.34
CA GLU A 322 28.27 -3.31 5.74
C GLU A 322 28.41 -4.50 4.77
N ILE A 323 27.29 -5.09 4.36
CA ILE A 323 27.26 -6.22 3.42
C ILE A 323 27.77 -5.79 2.05
N LEU A 324 27.27 -4.68 1.50
CA LEU A 324 27.75 -4.18 0.20
C LEU A 324 29.25 -3.90 0.24
N THR A 325 29.74 -3.26 1.32
CA THR A 325 31.18 -3.01 1.50
C THR A 325 31.98 -4.32 1.55
N GLY A 326 31.46 -5.36 2.20
CA GLY A 326 32.09 -6.68 2.23
C GLY A 326 32.23 -7.27 0.83
N LEU A 327 31.12 -7.39 0.10
CA LEU A 327 31.07 -7.98 -1.24
C LEU A 327 31.91 -7.22 -2.28
N ILE A 328 32.02 -5.89 -2.15
CA ILE A 328 32.88 -5.08 -3.02
C ILE A 328 34.35 -5.45 -2.83
N ASN A 329 34.77 -5.74 -1.59
CA ASN A 329 36.16 -6.03 -1.23
C ASN A 329 36.55 -7.51 -1.35
N GLU A 330 35.61 -8.40 -1.68
CA GLU A 330 35.92 -9.80 -1.98
C GLU A 330 36.70 -9.88 -3.30
N GLU A 331 37.78 -10.67 -3.29
CA GLU A 331 38.50 -11.04 -4.52
C GLU A 331 37.65 -12.07 -5.28
N ILE A 332 37.58 -11.90 -6.61
CA ILE A 332 36.82 -12.75 -7.55
C ILE A 332 37.46 -14.14 -7.65
#